data_AF-A0A5C9CG00-F1
#
_entry.id   AF-A0A5C9CG00-F1
#
_cell.length_a   1.000
_cell.length_b   1.000
_cell.length_c   1.000
_cell.angle_alpha   90.00
_cell.angle_beta   90.00
_cell.angle_gamma   90.00
#
_symmetry.space_group_name_H-M   'P 1'
#
loop_
_entity.id
_entity.type
_entity.pdbx_description
1 polymer ?
#
loop_
_entity_poly.entity_id
_entity_poly.type
_entity_poly.pdbx_seq_one_letter_code
_entity_poly.pdbx_strand_id
1 'polypeptide(L)'
;MNHLNTLGRIAYRFCYGLGLAAVGIVVTLLVLLLITRTALRPPPGAWSTRVHVGPISVEMGVPSLIWLGTTPWLAQQLDGHTLPTRIGPVQVAWDAPSRTMRLVCQPCSLRSSSWGGEPLHLASVTATVQRLGAMQLHGTLSSGAVNATWHGQLSPNGLQLDMSLPPTPVRDGYALFASAIPELALAQIDGTFALHASLS
;
A
#
# COMPACT_ATOMS: atom_id res chain seq x y z
N MET A 1 30.21 14.00 -67.71
CA MET A 1 29.88 14.85 -66.55
C MET A 1 28.54 14.53 -65.85
N ASN A 2 27.86 13.40 -66.12
CA ASN A 2 26.57 13.08 -65.48
C ASN A 2 26.63 12.07 -64.31
N HIS A 3 27.72 11.31 -64.13
CA HIS A 3 27.81 10.27 -63.09
C HIS A 3 28.21 10.77 -61.69
N LEU A 4 28.93 11.91 -61.57
CA LEU A 4 29.31 12.46 -60.26
C LEU A 4 28.12 13.07 -59.50
N ASN A 5 27.14 13.65 -60.21
CA ASN A 5 25.96 14.25 -59.59
C ASN A 5 24.96 13.22 -59.04
N THR A 6 24.94 12.01 -59.61
CA THR A 6 24.06 10.92 -59.17
C THR A 6 24.54 10.27 -57.87
N LEU A 7 25.86 10.07 -57.73
CA LEU A 7 26.47 9.53 -56.51
C LEU A 7 26.31 10.48 -55.32
N GLY A 8 26.49 11.79 -55.52
CA GLY A 8 26.28 12.81 -54.49
C GLY A 8 24.83 12.88 -54.00
N ARG A 9 23.85 12.73 -54.90
CA ARG A 9 22.42 12.68 -54.54
C ARG A 9 22.04 11.43 -53.74
N ILE A 10 22.62 10.28 -54.05
CA ILE A 10 22.37 9.02 -53.32
C ILE A 10 22.99 9.10 -51.93
N ALA A 11 24.24 9.55 -51.82
CA ALA A 11 24.92 9.75 -50.54
C ALA A 11 24.18 10.74 -49.64
N TYR A 12 23.72 11.87 -50.19
CA TYR A 12 22.92 12.85 -49.45
C TYR A 12 21.60 12.28 -48.94
N ARG A 13 20.88 11.48 -49.74
CA ARG A 13 19.62 10.82 -49.33
C ARG A 13 19.85 9.77 -48.24
N PHE A 14 20.98 9.05 -48.29
CA PHE A 14 21.36 8.10 -47.25
C PHE A 14 21.76 8.80 -45.93
N CYS A 15 22.58 9.85 -45.99
CA CYS A 15 22.94 10.63 -44.80
C CYS A 15 21.72 11.33 -44.18
N TYR A 16 20.82 11.87 -45.01
CA TYR A 16 19.58 12.49 -44.57
C TYR A 16 18.61 11.46 -43.95
N GLY A 17 18.50 10.27 -44.55
CA GLY A 17 17.71 9.16 -44.01
C GLY A 17 18.23 8.66 -42.65
N LEU A 18 19.56 8.53 -42.51
CA LEU A 18 20.21 8.17 -41.24
C LEU A 18 20.01 9.24 -40.17
N GLY A 19 20.10 10.52 -40.55
CA GLY A 19 19.82 11.64 -39.65
C GLY A 19 18.38 11.62 -39.14
N LEU A 20 17.40 11.42 -40.02
CA LEU A 20 15.99 11.31 -39.63
C LEU A 20 15.70 10.10 -38.74
N ALA A 21 16.32 8.96 -39.01
CA ALA A 21 16.17 7.77 -38.18
C ALA A 21 16.73 7.97 -36.76
N ALA A 22 17.92 8.58 -36.65
CA ALA A 22 18.52 8.91 -35.36
C ALA A 22 17.66 9.89 -34.56
N VAL A 23 17.15 10.94 -35.21
CA VAL A 23 16.21 11.89 -34.58
C VAL A 23 14.93 11.18 -34.14
N GLY A 24 14.38 10.29 -34.97
CA GLY A 24 13.21 9.48 -34.61
C GLY A 24 13.44 8.67 -33.34
N ILE A 25 14.55 7.95 -33.24
CA ILE A 25 14.92 7.14 -32.07
C ILE A 25 15.07 8.02 -30.81
N VAL A 26 15.76 9.15 -30.93
CA VAL A 26 15.93 10.09 -29.80
C VAL A 26 14.60 10.63 -29.32
N VAL A 27 13.70 11.01 -30.24
CA VAL A 27 12.36 11.49 -29.90
C VAL A 27 11.54 10.38 -29.24
N THR A 28 11.56 9.15 -29.76
CA THR A 28 10.84 8.02 -29.16
C THR A 28 11.34 7.72 -27.75
N LEU A 29 12.66 7.69 -27.54
CA LEU A 29 13.26 7.51 -26.21
C LEU A 29 12.86 8.63 -25.25
N LEU A 30 12.88 9.89 -25.72
CA LEU A 30 12.51 11.04 -24.91
C LEU A 30 11.03 11.03 -24.53
N VAL A 31 10.14 10.64 -25.45
CA VAL A 31 8.72 10.44 -25.18
C VAL A 31 8.50 9.33 -24.15
N LEU A 32 9.19 8.20 -24.28
CA LEU A 32 9.10 7.10 -23.30
C LEU A 32 9.57 7.55 -21.91
N LEU A 33 10.65 8.32 -21.85
CA LEU A 33 11.20 8.87 -20.61
C LEU A 33 10.24 9.90 -19.98
N LEU A 34 9.56 10.71 -20.79
CA LEU A 34 8.53 11.63 -20.30
C LEU A 34 7.29 10.89 -19.79
N ILE A 35 6.80 9.88 -20.51
CA ILE A 35 5.63 9.07 -20.10
C ILE A 35 5.91 8.32 -18.79
N THR A 36 7.08 7.70 -18.66
CA THR A 36 7.47 7.05 -17.40
C THR A 36 7.52 8.06 -16.26
N ARG A 37 8.09 9.25 -16.49
CA ARG A 37 8.20 10.28 -15.47
C ARG A 37 6.85 10.89 -15.06
N THR A 38 5.90 11.02 -15.98
CA THR A 38 4.55 11.51 -15.66
C THR A 38 3.71 10.45 -14.96
N ALA A 39 3.82 9.18 -15.37
CA ALA A 39 3.16 8.07 -14.68
C ALA A 39 3.68 7.87 -13.25
N LEU A 40 4.96 8.18 -13.00
CA LEU A 40 5.60 8.05 -11.68
C LEU A 40 5.37 9.26 -10.76
N ARG A 41 5.00 10.44 -11.30
CA ARG A 41 4.76 11.62 -10.47
C ARG A 41 3.34 11.58 -9.90
N PRO A 42 3.16 11.52 -8.56
CA PRO A 42 1.84 11.65 -7.99
C PRO A 42 1.24 13.01 -8.39
N PRO A 43 -0.05 13.07 -8.77
CA PRO A 43 -0.73 14.34 -9.01
C PRO A 43 -0.62 15.25 -7.77
N PRO A 44 -0.53 16.59 -7.94
CA PRO A 44 -0.53 17.50 -6.80
C PRO A 44 -1.80 17.30 -5.96
N GLY A 45 -1.62 17.06 -4.65
CA GLY A 45 -2.72 16.74 -3.72
C GLY A 45 -3.03 15.24 -3.59
N ALA A 46 -2.35 14.36 -4.33
CA ALA A 46 -2.48 12.93 -4.15
C ALA A 46 -1.90 12.50 -2.79
N TRP A 47 -2.58 11.57 -2.12
CA TRP A 47 -2.11 10.96 -0.89
C TRP A 47 -0.79 10.21 -1.15
N SER A 48 0.35 10.87 -0.92
CA SER A 48 1.69 10.36 -1.18
C SER A 48 2.45 10.08 0.12
N THR A 49 3.37 9.12 0.06
CA THR A 49 4.34 8.87 1.12
C THR A 49 5.72 8.65 0.52
N ARG A 50 6.76 9.00 1.27
CA ARG A 50 8.14 8.79 0.87
C ARG A 50 8.59 7.41 1.32
N VAL A 51 8.87 6.53 0.37
CA VAL A 51 9.40 5.19 0.63
C VAL A 51 10.90 5.19 0.33
N HIS A 52 11.67 4.61 1.22
CA HIS A 52 13.10 4.42 1.04
C HIS A 52 13.33 3.02 0.47
N VAL A 53 13.87 2.94 -0.75
CA VAL A 53 14.24 1.70 -1.40
C VAL A 53 15.76 1.71 -1.56
N GLY A 54 16.45 1.18 -0.57
CA GLY A 54 17.92 1.29 -0.48
C GLY A 54 18.36 2.76 -0.30
N PRO A 55 19.34 3.26 -1.07
CA PRO A 55 19.82 4.64 -0.96
C PRO A 55 18.90 5.68 -1.61
N ILE A 56 17.82 5.24 -2.28
CA ILE A 56 16.94 6.12 -3.05
C ILE A 56 15.64 6.34 -2.29
N SER A 57 15.25 7.61 -2.14
CA SER A 57 13.92 8.00 -1.65
C SER A 57 13.02 8.25 -2.83
N VAL A 58 11.92 7.51 -2.93
CA VAL A 58 10.91 7.70 -3.98
C VAL A 58 9.62 8.14 -3.32
N GLU A 59 9.03 9.22 -3.85
CA GLU A 59 7.68 9.64 -3.46
C GLU A 59 6.67 8.83 -4.27
N MET A 60 5.86 8.05 -3.57
CA MET A 60 4.88 7.15 -4.18
C MET A 60 3.49 7.45 -3.63
N GLY A 61 2.48 7.43 -4.49
CA GLY A 61 1.09 7.47 -4.05
C GLY A 61 0.79 6.26 -3.15
N VAL A 62 0.22 6.50 -1.97
CA VAL A 62 -0.19 5.45 -1.05
C VAL A 62 -1.17 4.46 -1.71
N PRO A 63 -2.16 4.89 -2.53
CA PRO A 63 -3.00 3.95 -3.27
C PRO A 63 -2.19 3.04 -4.20
N SER A 64 -1.17 3.56 -4.87
CA SER A 64 -0.29 2.76 -5.74
C SER A 64 0.55 1.76 -4.95
N LEU A 65 1.03 2.15 -3.76
CA LEU A 65 1.75 1.26 -2.85
C LEU A 65 0.86 0.13 -2.33
N ILE A 66 -0.35 0.47 -1.88
CA ILE A 66 -1.34 -0.53 -1.44
C ILE A 66 -1.68 -1.45 -2.60
N TRP A 67 -1.85 -0.89 -3.80
CA TRP A 67 -2.16 -1.67 -4.98
C TRP A 67 -1.03 -2.65 -5.31
N LEU A 68 0.22 -2.18 -5.38
CA LEU A 68 1.40 -3.01 -5.62
C LEU A 68 1.58 -4.05 -4.51
N GLY A 69 1.54 -3.63 -3.24
CA GLY A 69 1.72 -4.47 -2.05
C GLY A 69 0.74 -5.63 -1.94
N THR A 70 -0.44 -5.49 -2.52
CA THR A 70 -1.50 -6.52 -2.52
C THR A 70 -1.58 -7.31 -3.84
N THR A 71 -0.60 -7.16 -4.73
CA THR A 71 -0.50 -8.03 -5.92
C THR A 71 0.02 -9.41 -5.53
N PRO A 72 -0.47 -10.51 -6.14
CA PRO A 72 -0.07 -11.86 -5.74
C PRO A 72 1.43 -12.14 -5.83
N TRP A 73 2.11 -11.64 -6.87
CA TRP A 73 3.54 -11.87 -7.06
C TRP A 73 4.38 -11.16 -5.99
N LEU A 74 4.02 -9.93 -5.62
CA LEU A 74 4.73 -9.18 -4.58
C LEU A 74 4.38 -9.72 -3.19
N ALA A 75 3.14 -10.12 -2.96
CA ALA A 75 2.72 -10.72 -1.71
C ALA A 75 3.44 -12.05 -1.44
N GLN A 76 3.64 -12.89 -2.46
CA GLN A 76 4.49 -14.08 -2.36
C GLN A 76 5.94 -13.75 -2.01
N GLN A 77 6.49 -12.68 -2.59
CA GLN A 77 7.87 -12.26 -2.30
C GLN A 77 8.02 -11.66 -0.89
N LEU A 78 6.96 -11.08 -0.34
CA LEU A 78 6.93 -10.54 1.02
C LEU A 78 6.62 -11.61 2.09
N ASP A 79 6.27 -12.83 1.69
CA ASP A 79 5.94 -13.91 2.61
C ASP A 79 7.11 -14.23 3.56
N GLY A 80 6.83 -14.25 4.86
CA GLY A 80 7.82 -14.47 5.92
C GLY A 80 8.69 -13.26 6.26
N HIS A 81 8.55 -12.13 5.54
CA HIS A 81 9.32 -10.93 5.85
C HIS A 81 8.70 -10.12 7.00
N THR A 82 9.56 -9.49 7.79
CA THR A 82 9.16 -8.52 8.81
C THR A 82 9.50 -7.11 8.33
N LEU A 83 8.48 -6.28 8.18
CA LEU A 83 8.60 -4.90 7.75
C LEU A 83 8.70 -3.98 8.99
N PRO A 84 9.73 -3.13 9.08
CA PRO A 84 9.77 -2.10 10.11
C PRO A 84 8.73 -1.03 9.78
N THR A 85 7.76 -0.81 10.66
CA THR A 85 6.74 0.23 10.49
C THR A 85 6.66 1.13 11.71
N ARG A 86 5.95 2.27 11.58
CA ARG A 86 5.73 3.20 12.70
C ARG A 86 4.92 2.60 13.84
N ILE A 87 4.13 1.56 13.57
CA ILE A 87 3.28 0.90 14.56
C ILE A 87 3.96 -0.30 15.23
N GLY A 88 5.18 -0.65 14.80
CA GLY A 88 5.91 -1.84 15.24
C GLY A 88 6.39 -2.70 14.06
N PRO A 89 7.11 -3.80 14.34
CA PRO A 89 7.45 -4.78 13.33
C PRO A 89 6.18 -5.48 12.84
N VAL A 90 5.97 -5.50 11.52
CA VAL A 90 4.83 -6.17 10.87
C VAL A 90 5.34 -7.38 10.12
N GLN A 91 5.01 -8.57 10.60
CA GLN A 91 5.24 -9.82 9.88
C GLN A 91 4.20 -9.97 8.78
N VAL A 92 4.67 -10.28 7.58
CA VAL A 92 3.83 -10.50 6.42
C VAL A 92 3.80 -12.00 6.13
N ALA A 93 2.60 -12.54 5.93
CA ALA A 93 2.40 -13.90 5.49
C ALA A 93 1.41 -13.93 4.31
N TRP A 94 1.67 -14.77 3.33
CA TRP A 94 0.82 -14.95 2.15
C TRP A 94 0.19 -16.34 2.15
N ASP A 95 -1.14 -16.38 2.10
CA ASP A 95 -1.91 -17.62 1.92
C ASP A 95 -2.33 -17.74 0.45
N ALA A 96 -1.60 -18.56 -0.31
CA ALA A 96 -1.82 -18.73 -1.74
C ALA A 96 -3.20 -19.35 -2.09
N PRO A 97 -3.68 -20.41 -1.40
CA PRO A 97 -5.03 -20.93 -1.59
C PRO A 97 -6.15 -19.90 -1.48
N SER A 98 -6.12 -19.05 -0.45
CA SER A 98 -7.16 -18.02 -0.24
C SER A 98 -6.84 -16.69 -0.92
N ARG A 99 -5.62 -16.52 -1.46
CA ARG A 99 -5.08 -15.25 -1.99
C ARG A 99 -5.18 -14.12 -0.97
N THR A 100 -4.90 -14.44 0.29
CA THR A 100 -5.03 -13.51 1.41
C THR A 100 -3.66 -13.18 1.97
N MET A 101 -3.40 -11.89 2.13
CA MET A 101 -2.23 -11.38 2.83
C MET A 101 -2.58 -11.22 4.30
N ARG A 102 -1.82 -11.84 5.20
CA ARG A 102 -1.93 -11.69 6.64
C ARG A 102 -0.79 -10.82 7.16
N LEU A 103 -1.14 -9.79 7.91
CA LEU A 103 -0.24 -8.83 8.52
C LEU A 103 -0.35 -9.01 10.03
N VAL A 104 0.74 -9.40 10.68
CA VAL A 104 0.79 -9.59 12.14
C VAL A 104 1.74 -8.59 12.73
N CYS A 105 1.22 -7.69 13.55
CA CYS A 105 2.00 -6.75 14.33
C CYS A 105 2.06 -7.25 15.78
N GLN A 106 3.28 -7.35 16.34
CA GLN A 106 3.52 -7.74 17.74
C GLN A 106 4.94 -7.35 18.18
N PRO A 107 5.12 -6.49 19.21
CA PRO A 107 4.11 -5.66 19.87
C PRO A 107 3.67 -4.47 19.00
N CYS A 108 2.45 -3.97 19.18
CA CYS A 108 1.91 -2.84 18.42
C CYS A 108 1.76 -1.57 19.25
N SER A 109 2.11 -0.43 18.65
CA SER A 109 1.91 0.89 19.21
C SER A 109 1.24 1.81 18.20
N LEU A 110 -0.04 2.13 18.42
CA LEU A 110 -0.81 2.99 17.53
C LEU A 110 -0.80 4.42 18.07
N ARG A 111 -0.46 5.39 17.20
CA ARG A 111 -0.55 6.82 17.52
C ARG A 111 -1.52 7.46 16.53
N SER A 112 -2.53 8.14 17.05
CA SER A 112 -3.44 8.94 16.25
C SER A 112 -3.64 10.30 16.89
N SER A 113 -3.58 11.36 16.10
CA SER A 113 -3.90 12.72 16.55
C SER A 113 -5.35 12.86 17.02
N SER A 114 -6.23 11.93 16.65
CA SER A 114 -7.64 11.94 17.01
C SER A 114 -7.94 11.43 18.43
N TRP A 115 -7.03 10.68 19.07
CA TRP A 115 -7.33 9.94 20.31
C TRP A 115 -6.42 10.32 21.49
N GLY A 116 -5.70 11.45 21.40
CA GLY A 116 -4.83 11.97 22.45
C GLY A 116 -3.34 11.86 22.14
N GLY A 117 -2.50 12.25 23.10
CA GLY A 117 -1.04 12.30 22.96
C GLY A 117 -0.33 10.98 23.27
N GLU A 118 -0.97 10.07 23.99
CA GLU A 118 -0.36 8.80 24.39
C GLU A 118 -0.57 7.70 23.33
N PRO A 119 0.46 6.91 23.03
CA PRO A 119 0.33 5.76 22.14
C PRO A 119 -0.54 4.67 22.75
N LEU A 120 -1.45 4.11 21.95
CA LEU A 120 -2.22 2.93 22.30
C LEU A 120 -1.35 1.68 22.12
N HIS A 121 -1.12 0.94 23.19
CA HIS A 121 -0.33 -0.29 23.18
C HIS A 121 -1.26 -1.51 23.09
N LEU A 122 -1.04 -2.34 22.07
CA LEU A 122 -1.75 -3.60 21.87
C LEU A 122 -0.74 -4.75 21.84
N ALA A 123 -1.08 -5.85 22.50
CA ALA A 123 -0.21 -7.03 22.55
C ALA A 123 0.06 -7.58 21.14
N SER A 124 -1.00 -7.76 20.35
CA SER A 124 -0.92 -8.15 18.95
C SER A 124 -2.12 -7.66 18.15
N VAL A 125 -1.88 -7.38 16.87
CA VAL A 125 -2.93 -7.06 15.90
C VAL A 125 -2.68 -7.89 14.65
N THR A 126 -3.69 -8.65 14.23
CA THR A 126 -3.67 -9.38 12.96
C THR A 126 -4.66 -8.72 12.02
N ALA A 127 -4.20 -8.29 10.85
CA ALA A 127 -5.06 -7.85 9.76
C ALA A 127 -4.94 -8.85 8.60
N THR A 128 -6.06 -9.17 7.96
CA THR A 128 -6.07 -9.87 6.69
C THR A 128 -6.49 -8.91 5.58
N VAL A 129 -5.89 -9.08 4.41
CA VAL A 129 -6.15 -8.27 3.22
C VAL A 129 -6.34 -9.23 2.04
N GLN A 130 -7.52 -9.20 1.46
CA GLN A 130 -7.85 -9.95 0.26
C GLN A 130 -8.42 -9.00 -0.79
N ARG A 131 -7.98 -9.20 -2.03
CA ARG A 131 -8.30 -8.33 -3.15
C ARG A 131 -9.56 -8.80 -3.87
N LEU A 132 -10.57 -7.94 -3.96
CA LEU A 132 -11.78 -8.10 -4.78
C LEU A 132 -11.65 -7.22 -6.03
N GLY A 133 -11.05 -7.76 -7.09
CA GLY A 133 -10.84 -7.01 -8.33
C GLY A 133 -9.76 -5.92 -8.24
N ALA A 134 -9.89 -4.87 -9.07
CA ALA A 134 -8.82 -3.89 -9.24
C ALA A 134 -8.73 -2.86 -8.10
N MET A 135 -9.88 -2.42 -7.58
CA MET A 135 -9.98 -1.27 -6.67
C MET A 135 -10.69 -1.59 -5.35
N GLN A 136 -11.12 -2.84 -5.12
CA GLN A 136 -11.76 -3.23 -3.86
C GLN A 136 -10.87 -4.17 -3.08
N LEU A 137 -10.81 -3.95 -1.78
CA LEU A 137 -10.14 -4.75 -0.78
C LEU A 137 -11.13 -5.12 0.31
N HIS A 138 -10.89 -6.23 0.97
CA HIS A 138 -11.64 -6.62 2.15
C HIS A 138 -10.77 -7.48 3.04
N GLY A 139 -11.21 -7.66 4.28
CA GLY A 139 -10.61 -8.62 5.17
C GLY A 139 -11.11 -8.46 6.58
N THR A 140 -10.27 -8.90 7.51
CA THR A 140 -10.55 -8.90 8.94
C THR A 140 -9.46 -8.18 9.70
N LEU A 141 -9.83 -7.64 10.85
CA LEU A 141 -8.92 -7.10 11.84
C LEU A 141 -9.22 -7.81 13.16
N SER A 142 -8.21 -8.41 13.77
CA SER A 142 -8.35 -9.08 15.05
C SER A 142 -7.28 -8.66 16.04
N SER A 143 -7.69 -8.53 17.30
CA SER A 143 -6.81 -8.35 18.45
C SER A 143 -7.47 -9.04 19.64
N GLY A 144 -6.80 -10.00 20.26
CA GLY A 144 -7.41 -10.81 21.32
C GLY A 144 -8.73 -11.46 20.87
N ALA A 145 -9.80 -11.22 21.62
CA ALA A 145 -11.15 -11.70 21.32
C ALA A 145 -11.99 -10.72 20.44
N VAL A 146 -11.44 -9.54 20.12
CA VAL A 146 -12.11 -8.54 19.29
C VAL A 146 -11.81 -8.81 17.82
N ASN A 147 -12.87 -9.06 17.03
CA ASN A 147 -12.78 -9.37 15.61
C ASN A 147 -13.70 -8.46 14.80
N ALA A 148 -13.13 -7.61 13.95
CA ALA A 148 -13.85 -6.75 13.02
C ALA A 148 -13.64 -7.21 11.57
N THR A 149 -14.61 -6.90 10.71
CA THR A 149 -14.45 -6.99 9.26
C THR A 149 -14.26 -5.59 8.70
N TRP A 150 -13.55 -5.49 7.59
CA TRP A 150 -13.36 -4.22 6.90
C TRP A 150 -13.43 -4.40 5.39
N HIS A 151 -13.90 -3.36 4.72
CA HIS A 151 -13.93 -3.24 3.27
C HIS A 151 -13.23 -1.93 2.90
N GLY A 152 -12.51 -1.95 1.78
CA GLY A 152 -11.75 -0.81 1.31
C GLY A 152 -11.99 -0.58 -0.17
N GLN A 153 -12.23 0.67 -0.57
CA GLN A 153 -12.26 1.08 -1.96
C GLN A 153 -11.09 2.02 -2.23
N LEU A 154 -10.16 1.59 -3.09
CA LEU A 154 -9.07 2.43 -3.57
C LEU A 154 -9.62 3.38 -4.64
N SER A 155 -9.23 4.64 -4.52
CA SER A 155 -9.39 5.66 -5.55
C SER A 155 -8.02 6.29 -5.85
N PRO A 156 -7.88 7.04 -6.96
CA PRO A 156 -6.66 7.80 -7.23
C PRO A 156 -6.28 8.78 -6.11
N ASN A 157 -7.26 9.25 -5.33
CA ASN A 157 -7.07 10.31 -4.34
C ASN A 157 -6.98 9.82 -2.90
N GLY A 158 -7.30 8.55 -2.63
CA GLY A 158 -7.39 8.04 -1.27
C GLY A 158 -7.89 6.61 -1.18
N LEU A 159 -8.06 6.15 0.06
CA LEU A 159 -8.64 4.85 0.38
C LEU A 159 -9.84 5.09 1.28
N GLN A 160 -11.03 4.76 0.80
CA GLN A 160 -12.21 4.72 1.64
C GLN A 160 -12.25 3.37 2.35
N LEU A 161 -12.30 3.37 3.67
CA LEU A 161 -12.36 2.18 4.52
C LEU A 161 -13.66 2.18 5.30
N ASP A 162 -14.40 1.07 5.23
CA ASP A 162 -15.59 0.82 6.05
C ASP A 162 -15.32 -0.39 6.94
N MET A 163 -15.33 -0.18 8.25
CA MET A 163 -15.09 -1.21 9.26
C MET A 163 -16.35 -1.49 10.06
N SER A 164 -16.59 -2.77 10.33
CA SER A 164 -17.71 -3.24 11.15
C SER A 164 -17.22 -4.21 12.20
N LEU A 165 -17.44 -3.87 13.46
CA LEU A 165 -17.25 -4.74 14.60
C LEU A 165 -18.64 -5.22 15.07
N PRO A 166 -18.93 -6.53 14.95
CA PRO A 166 -20.17 -7.10 15.47
C PRO A 166 -20.27 -6.91 17.00
N PRO A 167 -21.49 -7.06 17.58
CA PRO A 167 -21.69 -7.02 19.02
C PRO A 167 -20.70 -7.92 19.76
N THR A 168 -19.76 -7.31 20.46
CA THR A 168 -18.66 -7.94 21.18
C THR A 168 -18.82 -7.64 22.67
N PRO A 169 -18.60 -8.61 23.58
CA PRO A 169 -18.63 -8.35 25.02
C PRO A 169 -17.68 -7.21 25.41
N VAL A 170 -18.15 -6.24 26.20
CA VAL A 170 -17.37 -5.07 26.59
C VAL A 170 -16.07 -5.47 27.31
N ARG A 171 -16.13 -6.52 28.14
CA ARG A 171 -14.94 -7.12 28.79
C ARG A 171 -13.83 -7.49 27.79
N ASP A 172 -14.19 -7.99 26.61
CA ASP A 172 -13.23 -8.45 25.60
C ASP A 172 -12.53 -7.26 24.94
N GLY A 173 -13.25 -6.13 24.79
CA GLY A 173 -12.68 -4.86 24.34
C GLY A 173 -11.70 -4.26 25.35
N TYR A 174 -12.06 -4.25 26.63
CA TYR A 174 -11.15 -3.76 27.68
C TYR A 174 -9.94 -4.69 27.90
N ALA A 175 -10.11 -6.00 27.74
CA ALA A 175 -9.01 -6.97 27.85
C ALA A 175 -7.85 -6.69 26.88
N LEU A 176 -8.08 -5.97 25.78
CA LEU A 176 -7.02 -5.50 24.88
C LEU A 176 -5.99 -4.60 25.57
N PHE A 177 -6.41 -3.91 26.63
CA PHE A 177 -5.62 -2.97 27.41
C PHE A 177 -5.24 -3.53 28.79
N ALA A 178 -5.41 -4.83 29.02
CA ALA A 178 -5.12 -5.45 30.31
C ALA A 178 -3.66 -5.30 30.77
N SER A 179 -2.72 -5.12 29.84
CA SER A 179 -1.32 -4.81 30.17
C SER A 179 -1.13 -3.42 30.80
N ALA A 180 -2.05 -2.49 30.54
CA ALA A 180 -2.03 -1.14 31.09
C ALA A 180 -2.94 -0.98 32.33
N ILE A 181 -3.95 -1.83 32.48
CA ILE A 181 -4.93 -1.79 33.58
C ILE A 181 -5.07 -3.20 34.19
N PRO A 182 -4.17 -3.61 35.08
CA PRO A 182 -4.17 -4.96 35.66
C PRO A 182 -5.44 -5.26 36.48
N GLU A 183 -6.12 -4.24 37.00
CA GLU A 183 -7.37 -4.37 37.77
C GLU A 183 -8.54 -4.88 36.91
N LEU A 184 -8.47 -4.75 35.57
CA LEU A 184 -9.50 -5.28 34.65
C LEU A 184 -9.69 -6.79 34.76
N ALA A 185 -8.65 -7.53 35.16
CA ALA A 185 -8.73 -8.98 35.31
C ALA A 185 -9.71 -9.42 36.43
N LEU A 186 -10.00 -8.53 37.38
CA LEU A 186 -10.90 -8.80 38.51
C LEU A 186 -12.27 -8.14 38.33
N ALA A 187 -12.44 -7.26 37.34
CA ALA A 187 -13.66 -6.51 37.12
C ALA A 187 -14.69 -7.34 36.32
N GLN A 188 -15.92 -7.42 36.84
CA GLN A 188 -17.05 -7.94 36.07
C GLN A 188 -17.68 -6.79 35.26
N ILE A 189 -17.53 -6.85 33.94
CA ILE A 189 -18.08 -5.86 33.02
C ILE A 189 -19.09 -6.56 32.11
N ASP A 190 -20.36 -6.26 32.33
CA ASP A 190 -21.48 -6.76 31.54
C ASP A 190 -21.81 -5.81 30.38
N GLY A 191 -22.44 -6.36 29.32
CA GLY A 191 -22.87 -5.62 28.14
C GLY A 191 -22.07 -5.95 26.87
N THR A 192 -22.57 -5.45 25.74
CA THR A 192 -21.93 -5.59 24.44
C THR A 192 -21.75 -4.23 23.77
N PHE A 193 -20.72 -4.10 22.97
CA PHE A 193 -20.49 -2.95 22.12
C PHE A 193 -20.35 -3.39 20.66
N ALA A 194 -20.79 -2.54 19.75
CA ALA A 194 -20.59 -2.69 18.32
C ALA A 194 -20.03 -1.38 17.78
N LEU A 195 -19.23 -1.44 16.73
CA LEU A 195 -18.63 -0.27 16.10
C LEU A 195 -18.84 -0.34 14.60
N HIS A 196 -19.28 0.77 14.03
CA HIS A 196 -19.15 1.01 12.60
C HIS A 196 -18.34 2.29 12.41
N ALA A 197 -17.31 2.22 11.58
CA ALA A 197 -16.42 3.34 11.32
C ALA A 197 -16.12 3.42 9.83
N SER A 198 -16.24 4.62 9.28
CA SER A 198 -15.79 4.92 7.92
C SER A 198 -14.65 5.93 7.96
N LEU A 199 -13.62 5.68 7.16
CA LEU A 199 -12.44 6.53 7.00
C LEU A 199 -12.25 6.86 5.51
N SER A 200 -11.84 8.08 5.19
CA SER A 200 -11.61 8.56 3.82
C SER A 200 -10.27 9.27 3.69
#